data_AF-A0A948API9-F1
#
_entry.id   AF-A0A948API9-F1
#
_cell.length_a   1.000
_cell.length_b   1.000
_cell.length_c   1.000
_cell.angle_alpha   90.00
_cell.angle_beta   90.00
_cell.angle_gamma   90.00
#
_symmetry.space_group_name_H-M   'P 1'
#
loop_
_entity.id
_entity.type
_entity.pdbx_description
1 polymer ?
#
loop_
_entity_poly.entity_id
_entity_poly.type
_entity_poly.pdbx_seq_one_letter_code
_entity_poly.pdbx_strand_id
1 'polypeptide(L)'
;MGESKGTLLQAALRYAELGYPVFPCVPGGKAPATAHGFLDATTDAGQIEAWWARHPEANVAMPTAGQLVIDVDGAENPWPGDAQKAEGLAGCPVSRTPRGGRHYIFRQPEGKKWNSTASRLAPKVDTRANGGYIVLPPSIVGGKPYQWAGDFASGPSDLPEPPAWLVDQVEGGADLFAQGTDGPAEDIQDTTQGAPVAPEGVTAAAGGNLIPAGHRNATLARLGGAMRRVG
;
A
#
# COMPACT_ATOMS: atom_id res chain seq x y z
N MET A 1 7.96 17.69 -25.65
CA MET A 1 7.02 16.62 -25.23
C MET A 1 7.49 15.21 -25.57
N GLY A 2 8.78 14.98 -25.89
CA GLY A 2 9.32 13.67 -26.27
C GLY A 2 10.07 12.91 -25.17
N GLU A 3 10.31 13.50 -24.00
CA GLU A 3 11.17 12.91 -22.97
C GLU A 3 10.45 11.92 -22.03
N SER A 4 9.14 12.07 -21.76
CA SER A 4 8.42 11.18 -20.81
C SER A 4 8.10 9.79 -21.38
N LYS A 5 7.91 9.69 -22.70
CA LYS A 5 7.56 8.43 -23.37
C LYS A 5 8.70 7.41 -23.30
N GLY A 6 9.95 7.88 -23.35
CA GLY A 6 11.13 7.01 -23.22
C GLY A 6 11.31 6.51 -21.78
N THR A 7 11.07 7.35 -20.78
CA THR A 7 11.46 7.05 -19.40
C THR A 7 10.60 5.98 -18.73
N LEU A 8 9.28 5.93 -18.97
CA LEU A 8 8.40 4.94 -18.33
C LEU A 8 8.58 3.53 -18.90
N LEU A 9 8.69 3.40 -20.23
CA LEU A 9 8.98 2.12 -20.87
C LEU A 9 10.38 1.62 -20.47
N GLN A 10 11.40 2.49 -20.53
CA GLN A 10 12.76 2.12 -20.13
C GLN A 10 12.80 1.66 -18.66
N ALA A 11 12.08 2.34 -17.77
CA ALA A 11 11.97 1.91 -16.38
C ALA A 11 11.28 0.54 -16.25
N ALA A 12 10.17 0.31 -16.96
CA ALA A 12 9.47 -0.97 -16.95
C ALA A 12 10.36 -2.12 -17.43
N LEU A 13 11.08 -1.94 -18.53
CA LEU A 13 12.06 -2.90 -19.04
C LEU A 13 13.20 -3.12 -18.04
N ARG A 14 13.71 -2.05 -17.43
CA ARG A 14 14.77 -2.16 -16.41
C ARG A 14 14.32 -2.98 -15.20
N TYR A 15 13.09 -2.80 -14.72
CA TYR A 15 12.57 -3.62 -13.63
C TYR A 15 12.42 -5.09 -14.03
N ALA A 16 11.97 -5.36 -15.27
CA ALA A 16 11.87 -6.71 -15.80
C ALA A 16 13.25 -7.39 -15.93
N GLU A 17 14.28 -6.67 -16.39
CA GLU A 17 15.67 -7.14 -16.42
C GLU A 17 16.21 -7.50 -15.03
N LEU A 18 15.82 -6.74 -14.01
CA LEU A 18 16.15 -7.05 -12.62
C LEU A 18 15.35 -8.24 -12.05
N GLY A 19 14.43 -8.80 -12.83
CA GLY A 19 13.61 -9.95 -12.43
C GLY A 19 12.29 -9.60 -11.75
N TYR A 20 11.88 -8.32 -11.73
CA TYR A 20 10.58 -7.92 -11.22
C TYR A 20 9.53 -7.99 -12.32
N PRO A 21 8.47 -8.81 -12.21
CA PRO A 21 7.36 -8.75 -13.12
C PRO A 21 6.66 -7.39 -12.97
N VAL A 22 6.34 -6.74 -14.09
CA VAL A 22 5.70 -5.42 -14.11
C VAL A 22 4.41 -5.43 -14.90
N PHE A 23 3.57 -4.44 -14.64
CA PHE A 23 2.34 -4.19 -15.40
C PHE A 23 2.06 -2.68 -15.51
N PRO A 24 1.36 -2.24 -16.56
CA PRO A 24 0.97 -0.84 -16.73
C PRO A 24 -0.19 -0.47 -15.81
N CYS A 25 -0.19 0.76 -15.34
CA CYS A 25 -1.28 1.42 -14.64
C CYS A 25 -1.79 2.63 -15.45
N VAL A 26 -3.06 2.99 -15.24
CA VAL A 26 -3.70 4.15 -15.86
C VAL A 26 -2.84 5.41 -15.61
N PRO A 27 -2.55 6.23 -16.65
CA PRO A 27 -1.78 7.46 -16.50
C PRO A 27 -2.33 8.37 -15.40
N GLY A 28 -1.44 8.94 -14.58
CA GLY A 28 -1.83 9.81 -13.47
C GLY A 28 -2.48 9.10 -12.27
N GLY A 29 -2.71 7.78 -12.36
CA GLY A 29 -3.40 6.97 -11.37
C GLY A 29 -2.62 5.74 -10.93
N LYS A 30 -3.29 4.89 -10.13
CA LYS A 30 -2.71 3.66 -9.57
C LYS A 30 -3.46 2.37 -9.97
N ALA A 31 -4.51 2.50 -10.78
CA ALA A 31 -5.32 1.37 -11.21
C ALA A 31 -4.60 0.62 -12.33
N PRO A 32 -4.52 -0.72 -12.31
CA PRO A 32 -3.99 -1.49 -13.42
C PRO A 32 -4.69 -1.16 -14.75
N ALA A 33 -3.92 -1.15 -15.84
CA ALA A 33 -4.41 -0.94 -17.21
C ALA A 33 -4.37 -2.26 -18.03
N THR A 34 -4.52 -3.39 -17.35
CA THR A 34 -4.47 -4.76 -17.88
C THR A 34 -5.82 -5.45 -17.66
N ALA A 35 -6.07 -6.55 -18.37
CA ALA A 35 -7.36 -7.23 -18.36
C ALA A 35 -7.64 -7.93 -17.02
N HIS A 36 -6.64 -8.59 -16.44
CA HIS A 36 -6.74 -9.30 -15.16
C HIS A 36 -6.07 -8.54 -14.01
N GLY A 37 -5.92 -7.23 -14.15
CA GLY A 37 -5.25 -6.39 -13.16
C GLY A 37 -3.78 -6.76 -12.99
N PHE A 38 -3.26 -6.65 -11.77
CA PHE A 38 -1.84 -6.91 -11.49
C PHE A 38 -1.41 -8.38 -11.72
N LEU A 39 -2.36 -9.30 -11.93
CA LEU A 39 -2.07 -10.71 -12.22
C LEU A 39 -1.47 -10.91 -13.61
N ASP A 40 -1.64 -9.96 -14.52
CA ASP A 40 -1.02 -9.99 -15.84
C ASP A 40 0.45 -9.57 -15.82
N ALA A 41 1.02 -9.24 -14.65
CA ALA A 41 2.41 -8.77 -14.56
C ALA A 41 3.41 -9.77 -15.15
N THR A 42 4.40 -9.26 -15.88
CA THR A 42 5.35 -10.08 -16.65
C THR A 42 6.75 -9.48 -16.65
N THR A 43 7.75 -10.32 -16.90
CA THR A 43 9.13 -9.91 -17.24
C THR A 43 9.41 -10.00 -18.74
N ASP A 44 8.44 -10.45 -19.55
CA ASP A 44 8.59 -10.56 -21.00
C ASP A 44 8.67 -9.17 -21.65
N ALA A 45 9.83 -8.86 -22.23
CA ALA A 45 10.11 -7.55 -22.82
C ALA A 45 9.14 -7.23 -23.97
N GLY A 46 8.80 -8.21 -24.81
CA GLY A 46 7.89 -7.99 -25.94
C GLY A 46 6.48 -7.58 -25.50
N GLN A 47 5.96 -8.22 -24.46
CA GLN A 47 4.68 -7.87 -23.86
C GLN A 47 4.72 -6.47 -23.21
N ILE A 48 5.82 -6.13 -22.52
CA ILE A 48 6.01 -4.81 -21.92
C ILE A 48 6.04 -3.72 -23.00
N GLU A 49 6.83 -3.91 -24.06
CA GLU A 49 6.87 -2.99 -25.20
C GLU A 49 5.50 -2.84 -25.85
N ALA A 50 4.76 -3.94 -26.04
CA ALA A 50 3.41 -3.92 -26.61
C ALA A 50 2.38 -3.17 -25.74
N TRP A 51 2.53 -3.18 -24.41
CA TRP A 51 1.69 -2.35 -23.53
C TRP A 51 2.01 -0.87 -23.68
N TRP A 52 3.28 -0.48 -23.62
CA TRP A 52 3.69 0.93 -23.68
C TRP A 52 3.62 1.52 -25.10
N ALA A 53 3.64 0.71 -26.15
CA ALA A 53 3.31 1.15 -27.50
C ALA A 53 1.85 1.66 -27.59
N ARG A 54 0.92 0.99 -26.89
CA ARG A 54 -0.51 1.36 -26.82
C ARG A 54 -0.79 2.45 -25.79
N HIS A 55 -0.06 2.44 -24.68
CA HIS A 55 -0.21 3.40 -23.58
C HIS A 55 1.15 4.01 -23.19
N PRO A 56 1.66 4.97 -23.99
CA PRO A 56 2.98 5.56 -23.78
C PRO A 56 3.21 6.22 -22.42
N GLU A 57 2.13 6.70 -21.80
CA GLU A 57 2.15 7.41 -20.51
C GLU A 57 1.69 6.53 -19.35
N ALA A 58 1.56 5.20 -19.56
CA ALA A 58 1.17 4.29 -18.50
C ALA A 58 2.21 4.31 -17.38
N ASN A 59 1.71 4.40 -16.16
CA ASN A 59 2.52 4.23 -14.96
C ASN A 59 3.00 2.77 -14.86
N VAL A 60 4.12 2.54 -14.21
CA VAL A 60 4.68 1.20 -13.98
C VAL A 60 4.43 0.76 -12.54
N ALA A 61 4.00 -0.49 -12.38
CA ALA A 61 3.79 -1.11 -11.08
C ALA A 61 4.31 -2.56 -11.09
N MET A 62 4.56 -3.10 -9.89
CA MET A 62 4.92 -4.51 -9.69
C MET A 62 4.02 -5.15 -8.63
N PRO A 63 3.60 -6.41 -8.80
CA PRO A 63 2.97 -7.15 -7.72
C PRO A 63 3.98 -7.37 -6.59
N THR A 64 3.49 -7.44 -5.36
CA THR A 64 4.30 -7.87 -4.23
C THR A 64 4.06 -9.37 -4.03
N ALA A 65 5.05 -10.17 -4.42
CA ALA A 65 5.05 -11.63 -4.38
C ALA A 65 6.41 -12.11 -3.85
N GLY A 66 6.48 -12.33 -2.53
CA GLY A 66 7.73 -12.57 -1.82
C GLY A 66 8.44 -11.31 -1.32
N GLN A 67 7.92 -10.12 -1.61
CA GLN A 67 8.38 -8.87 -1.02
C GLN A 67 7.54 -8.49 0.22
N LEU A 68 8.15 -7.72 1.11
CA LEU A 68 7.50 -6.93 2.14
C LEU A 68 7.82 -5.46 1.89
N VAL A 69 6.80 -4.65 1.64
CA VAL A 69 6.95 -3.20 1.52
C VAL A 69 6.27 -2.52 2.70
N ILE A 70 6.97 -1.64 3.38
CA ILE A 70 6.39 -0.76 4.39
C ILE A 70 5.99 0.55 3.71
N ASP A 71 4.68 0.79 3.60
CA ASP A 71 4.06 1.94 2.94
C ASP A 71 3.67 2.99 3.99
N VAL A 72 4.56 3.97 4.17
CA VAL A 72 4.40 5.08 5.13
C VAL A 72 3.77 6.26 4.40
N ASP A 73 2.52 6.64 4.75
CA ASP A 73 1.85 7.80 4.13
C ASP A 73 2.13 9.11 4.90
N GLY A 74 2.46 10.16 4.14
CA GLY A 74 2.71 11.51 4.62
C GLY A 74 4.19 11.82 4.91
N ALA A 75 4.62 13.03 4.54
CA ALA A 75 5.98 13.52 4.77
C ALA A 75 6.34 13.56 6.27
N GLU A 76 5.40 14.07 7.08
CA GLU A 76 5.54 14.27 8.53
C GLU A 76 5.25 13.00 9.35
N ASN A 77 5.09 11.83 8.71
CA ASN A 77 4.85 10.61 9.45
C ASN A 77 6.12 10.23 10.23
N PRO A 78 6.05 10.14 11.58
CA PRO A 78 7.22 9.98 12.41
C PRO A 78 7.77 8.54 12.39
N TRP A 79 7.04 7.56 11.86
CA TRP A 79 7.47 6.15 11.87
C TRP A 79 8.84 5.98 11.19
N PRO A 80 9.78 5.20 11.78
CA PRO A 80 9.61 4.34 12.97
C PRO A 80 9.75 5.05 14.33
N GLY A 81 9.98 6.37 14.36
CA GLY A 81 10.00 7.19 15.57
C GLY A 81 11.22 6.99 16.48
N ASP A 82 12.11 6.07 16.09
CA ASP A 82 13.27 5.64 16.85
C ASP A 82 14.49 5.62 15.91
N ALA A 83 15.59 6.23 16.36
CA ALA A 83 16.79 6.42 15.54
C ALA A 83 17.48 5.10 15.19
N GLN A 84 17.53 4.14 16.14
CA GLN A 84 18.14 2.84 15.93
C GLN A 84 17.32 1.99 14.97
N LYS A 85 15.98 2.05 15.07
CA LYS A 85 15.09 1.42 14.09
C LYS A 85 15.26 2.04 12.71
N ALA A 86 15.37 3.36 12.61
CA ALA A 86 15.57 4.05 11.34
C ALA A 86 16.91 3.66 10.68
N GLU A 87 17.98 3.52 11.45
CA GLU A 87 19.27 3.01 10.96
C GLU A 87 19.14 1.59 10.41
N GLY A 88 18.37 0.72 11.09
CA GLY A 88 18.06 -0.62 10.60
C GLY A 88 17.29 -0.68 9.27
N LEU A 89 16.69 0.43 8.81
CA LEU A 89 16.04 0.53 7.50
C LEU A 89 16.95 1.07 6.40
N ALA A 90 18.12 1.64 6.74
CA ALA A 90 18.96 2.40 5.80
C ALA A 90 19.55 1.53 4.67
N GLY A 91 19.63 0.21 4.85
CA GLY A 91 20.18 -0.72 3.86
C GLY A 91 19.19 -1.19 2.78
N CYS A 92 17.90 -0.81 2.85
CA CYS A 92 16.90 -1.24 1.88
C CYS A 92 16.64 -0.18 0.80
N PRO A 93 16.19 -0.58 -0.40
CA PRO A 93 15.74 0.39 -1.38
C PRO A 93 14.50 1.14 -0.92
N VAL A 94 14.50 2.46 -1.12
CA VAL A 94 13.41 3.34 -0.70
C VAL A 94 12.87 4.14 -1.87
N SER A 95 11.56 4.07 -2.10
CA SER A 95 10.87 4.99 -3.02
C SER A 95 10.13 6.07 -2.24
N ARG A 96 10.20 7.32 -2.70
CA ARG A 96 9.41 8.46 -2.25
C ARG A 96 8.09 8.50 -3.01
N THR A 97 6.99 8.66 -2.30
CA THR A 97 5.66 8.67 -2.89
C THR A 97 5.21 10.11 -3.23
N PRO A 98 4.28 10.29 -4.17
CA PRO A 98 3.75 11.60 -4.57
C PRO A 98 3.14 12.44 -3.44
N ARG A 99 2.75 11.80 -2.33
CA ARG A 99 2.15 12.44 -1.14
C ARG A 99 3.18 12.74 -0.04
N GLY A 100 4.48 12.59 -0.34
CA GLY A 100 5.58 12.80 0.60
C GLY A 100 5.89 11.58 1.48
N GLY A 101 5.17 10.47 1.29
CA GLY A 101 5.41 9.21 1.98
C GLY A 101 6.63 8.44 1.45
N ARG A 102 6.84 7.24 1.98
CA ARG A 102 7.98 6.37 1.66
C ARG A 102 7.56 4.91 1.56
N HIS A 103 8.13 4.18 0.60
CA HIS A 103 8.09 2.71 0.56
C HIS A 103 9.47 2.17 0.93
N TYR A 104 9.58 1.38 1.99
CA TYR A 104 10.78 0.60 2.32
C TYR A 104 10.60 -0.82 1.82
N ILE A 105 11.51 -1.31 0.97
CA ILE A 105 11.30 -2.56 0.21
C ILE A 105 12.27 -3.64 0.68
N PHE A 106 11.72 -4.75 1.14
CA PHE A 106 12.45 -5.93 1.59
C PHE A 106 11.99 -7.18 0.85
N ARG A 107 12.80 -8.23 0.84
CA ARG A 107 12.29 -9.59 0.59
C ARG A 107 11.76 -10.17 1.90
N GLN A 108 10.75 -11.03 1.80
CA GLN A 108 10.31 -11.82 2.96
C GLN A 108 11.41 -12.83 3.33
N PRO A 109 11.63 -13.08 4.63
CA PRO A 109 12.49 -14.18 5.08
C PRO A 109 11.99 -15.53 4.57
N GLU A 110 12.88 -16.50 4.44
CA GLU A 110 12.53 -17.85 3.99
C GLU A 110 11.42 -18.46 4.84
N GLY A 111 10.46 -19.13 4.18
CA GLY A 111 9.31 -19.76 4.82
C GLY A 111 8.18 -18.80 5.23
N LYS A 112 8.38 -17.49 5.22
CA LYS A 112 7.32 -16.51 5.51
C LYS A 112 6.42 -16.30 4.28
N LYS A 113 5.12 -16.08 4.55
CA LYS A 113 4.08 -15.83 3.54
C LYS A 113 3.15 -14.71 4.00
N TRP A 114 3.71 -13.55 4.33
CA TRP A 114 2.95 -12.41 4.80
C TRP A 114 2.08 -11.82 3.68
N ASN A 115 0.91 -11.32 4.08
CA ASN A 115 -0.04 -10.61 3.22
C ASN A 115 -0.09 -9.13 3.59
N SER A 116 -0.72 -8.33 2.74
CA SER A 116 -0.87 -6.89 2.98
C SER A 116 -1.73 -6.60 4.20
N THR A 117 -1.35 -5.59 4.98
CA THR A 117 -2.10 -5.12 6.16
C THR A 117 -2.28 -3.61 6.09
N ALA A 118 -3.30 -3.09 6.78
CA ALA A 118 -3.57 -1.66 6.87
C ALA A 118 -3.38 -1.18 8.30
N SER A 119 -2.52 -0.18 8.50
CA SER A 119 -2.25 0.46 9.81
C SER A 119 -1.94 -0.50 10.97
N ARG A 120 -1.38 -1.69 10.69
CA ARG A 120 -1.02 -2.69 11.71
C ARG A 120 0.25 -2.32 12.46
N LEU A 121 1.22 -1.69 11.78
CA LEU A 121 2.50 -1.30 12.38
C LEU A 121 2.41 0.02 13.14
N ALA A 122 1.65 0.97 12.60
CA ALA A 122 1.37 2.28 13.18
C ALA A 122 0.25 2.97 12.36
N PRO A 123 -0.36 4.04 12.88
CA PRO A 123 -1.26 4.88 12.09
C PRO A 123 -0.61 5.32 10.77
N LYS A 124 -1.32 5.11 9.65
CA LYS A 124 -0.85 5.44 8.29
C LYS A 124 0.44 4.73 7.88
N VAL A 125 0.70 3.56 8.46
CA VAL A 125 1.79 2.66 8.06
C VAL A 125 1.17 1.32 7.66
N ASP A 126 1.07 1.11 6.36
CA ASP A 126 0.53 -0.10 5.75
C ASP A 126 1.67 -1.06 5.39
N THR A 127 1.36 -2.34 5.23
CA THR A 127 2.26 -3.29 4.56
C THR A 127 1.69 -3.70 3.21
N ARG A 128 2.54 -3.75 2.19
CA ARG A 128 2.23 -4.41 0.91
C ARG A 128 3.07 -5.68 0.81
N ALA A 129 2.41 -6.82 0.73
CA ALA A 129 3.04 -8.12 0.65
C ALA A 129 2.20 -9.02 -0.28
N ASN A 130 2.23 -10.34 -0.11
CA ASN A 130 1.56 -11.26 -1.04
C ASN A 130 0.11 -10.86 -1.32
N GLY A 131 -0.27 -10.92 -2.60
CA GLY A 131 -1.60 -10.51 -3.09
C GLY A 131 -1.80 -8.99 -3.22
N GLY A 132 -0.76 -8.18 -3.01
CA GLY A 132 -0.76 -6.74 -3.24
C GLY A 132 0.12 -6.33 -4.42
N TYR A 133 0.29 -5.02 -4.61
CA TYR A 133 1.21 -4.43 -5.57
C TYR A 133 1.64 -3.03 -5.11
N ILE A 134 2.72 -2.50 -5.70
CA ILE A 134 3.13 -1.10 -5.55
C ILE A 134 3.35 -0.44 -6.91
N VAL A 135 3.14 0.88 -6.96
CA VAL A 135 3.54 1.72 -8.09
C VAL A 135 5.00 2.11 -7.91
N LEU A 136 5.77 2.03 -9.00
CA LEU A 136 7.22 2.22 -9.00
C LEU A 136 7.62 3.57 -9.63
N PRO A 137 8.74 4.18 -9.22
CA PRO A 137 9.35 5.28 -9.97
C PRO A 137 9.60 4.90 -11.45
N PRO A 138 9.56 5.85 -12.41
CA PRO A 138 9.27 7.27 -12.27
C PRO A 138 7.77 7.60 -12.43
N SER A 139 6.85 6.65 -12.17
CA SER A 139 5.39 6.84 -12.35
C SER A 139 4.87 8.14 -11.72
N ILE A 140 3.89 8.76 -12.37
CA ILE A 140 3.31 10.04 -11.94
C ILE A 140 1.88 9.81 -11.45
N VAL A 141 1.58 10.22 -10.22
CA VAL A 141 0.21 10.16 -9.67
C VAL A 141 -0.18 11.53 -9.14
N GLY A 142 -1.35 12.02 -9.57
CA GLY A 142 -1.79 13.37 -9.20
C GLY A 142 -0.80 14.47 -9.60
N GLY A 143 -0.13 14.31 -10.75
CA GLY A 143 0.85 15.27 -11.27
C GLY A 143 2.22 15.27 -10.56
N LYS A 144 2.45 14.40 -9.58
CA LYS A 144 3.72 14.30 -8.85
C LYS A 144 4.37 12.91 -9.04
N PRO A 145 5.70 12.84 -9.18
CA PRO A 145 6.39 11.59 -9.46
C PRO A 145 6.60 10.74 -8.20
N TYR A 146 6.63 9.42 -8.39
CA TYR A 146 7.39 8.50 -7.56
C TYR A 146 8.88 8.64 -7.88
N GLN A 147 9.74 8.62 -6.87
CA GLN A 147 11.19 8.77 -7.04
C GLN A 147 11.95 7.76 -6.18
N TRP A 148 13.06 7.21 -6.67
CA TRP A 148 13.97 6.48 -5.78
C TRP A 148 14.76 7.46 -4.91
N ALA A 149 14.94 7.13 -3.63
CA ALA A 149 15.79 7.91 -2.72
C ALA A 149 17.29 7.58 -2.85
N GLY A 150 17.62 6.53 -3.59
CA GLY A 150 18.96 6.06 -3.95
C GLY A 150 18.86 5.13 -5.16
N ASP A 151 19.84 4.27 -5.40
CA ASP A 151 19.81 3.35 -6.53
C ASP A 151 18.87 2.16 -6.29
N PHE A 152 18.13 1.76 -7.33
CA PHE A 152 17.37 0.51 -7.35
C PHE A 152 17.96 -0.40 -8.43
N ALA A 153 18.86 -1.29 -8.01
CA ALA A 153 19.62 -2.16 -8.91
C ALA A 153 19.67 -3.64 -8.48
N SER A 154 19.02 -3.99 -7.36
CA SER A 154 19.00 -5.34 -6.82
C SER A 154 17.79 -6.11 -7.31
N GLY A 155 17.97 -7.37 -7.73
CA GLY A 155 16.86 -8.26 -8.06
C GLY A 155 16.10 -8.74 -6.81
N PRO A 156 14.95 -9.43 -6.96
CA PRO A 156 14.11 -9.84 -5.84
C PRO A 156 14.83 -10.65 -4.75
N SER A 157 15.77 -11.52 -5.12
CA SER A 157 16.57 -12.34 -4.19
C SER A 157 17.62 -11.55 -3.43
N ASP A 158 18.07 -10.43 -4.01
CA ASP A 158 19.18 -9.61 -3.49
C ASP A 158 18.67 -8.46 -2.62
N LEU A 159 17.36 -8.29 -2.50
CA LEU A 159 16.77 -7.40 -1.51
C LEU A 159 17.17 -7.86 -0.10
N PRO A 160 17.40 -6.92 0.84
CA PRO A 160 17.62 -7.29 2.23
C PRO A 160 16.34 -7.88 2.83
N GLU A 161 16.52 -8.74 3.84
CA GLU A 161 15.44 -9.08 4.75
C GLU A 161 15.14 -7.90 5.68
N PRO A 162 13.89 -7.79 6.19
CA PRO A 162 13.58 -6.80 7.21
C PRO A 162 14.41 -7.04 8.48
N PRO A 163 14.82 -5.98 9.21
CA PRO A 163 15.50 -6.12 10.49
C PRO A 163 14.61 -6.88 11.50
N ALA A 164 15.23 -7.59 12.45
CA ALA A 164 14.53 -8.47 13.39
C ALA A 164 13.36 -7.77 14.12
N TRP A 165 13.55 -6.53 14.58
CA TRP A 165 12.49 -5.77 15.25
C TRP A 165 11.26 -5.54 14.36
N LEU A 166 11.45 -5.41 13.05
CA LEU A 166 10.35 -5.21 12.09
C LEU A 166 9.64 -6.53 11.82
N VAL A 167 10.37 -7.64 11.78
CA VAL A 167 9.78 -9.00 11.76
C VAL A 167 8.87 -9.17 12.97
N ASP A 168 9.38 -8.89 14.17
CA ASP A 168 8.61 -9.01 15.42
C ASP A 168 7.35 -8.14 15.40
N GLN A 169 7.39 -6.93 14.83
CA GLN A 169 6.20 -6.08 14.71
C GLN A 169 5.19 -6.58 13.67
N VAL A 170 5.66 -7.09 12.52
CA VAL A 170 4.78 -7.64 11.48
C VAL A 170 4.02 -8.85 12.04
N GLU A 171 4.72 -9.72 12.76
CA GLU A 171 4.14 -10.94 13.34
C GLU A 171 3.31 -10.64 14.60
N GLY A 172 3.85 -9.84 15.52
CA GLY A 172 3.25 -9.49 16.81
C GLY A 172 2.13 -8.43 16.74
N GLY A 173 1.96 -7.73 15.62
CA GLY A 173 0.93 -6.69 15.44
C GLY A 173 -0.54 -7.18 15.48
N ALA A 174 -0.80 -8.39 15.98
CA ALA A 174 -2.15 -8.84 16.33
C ALA A 174 -2.59 -8.31 17.70
N ASP A 175 -1.63 -7.96 18.59
CA ASP A 175 -1.92 -7.76 20.01
C ASP A 175 -1.88 -6.29 20.48
N LEU A 176 -1.36 -5.36 19.67
CA LEU A 176 -1.12 -3.97 20.10
C LEU A 176 -2.38 -3.08 20.19
N PHE A 177 -3.53 -3.52 19.64
CA PHE A 177 -4.83 -2.85 19.83
C PHE A 177 -5.83 -3.70 20.63
N ALA A 178 -5.40 -4.86 21.15
CA ALA A 178 -6.24 -5.76 21.94
C ALA A 178 -6.19 -5.47 23.45
N GLN A 179 -5.30 -4.60 23.92
CA GLN A 179 -5.32 -4.12 25.29
C GLN A 179 -6.21 -2.88 25.39
N GLY A 180 -7.49 -3.16 25.64
CA GLY A 180 -8.47 -2.18 26.03
C GLY A 180 -8.06 -1.42 27.28
N THR A 181 -8.54 -0.19 27.35
CA THR A 181 -8.53 0.66 28.53
C THR A 181 -9.38 0.01 29.63
N ASP A 182 -8.82 -0.91 30.40
CA ASP A 182 -9.33 -1.26 31.73
C ASP A 182 -8.68 -0.32 32.76
N GLY A 183 -9.16 0.92 32.78
CA GLY A 183 -8.99 1.81 33.92
C GLY A 183 -10.16 1.60 34.89
N PRO A 184 -9.95 1.62 36.21
CA PRO A 184 -11.00 1.32 37.17
C PRO A 184 -12.13 2.37 37.08
N ALA A 185 -13.37 1.89 37.13
CA ALA A 185 -14.56 2.73 37.24
C ALA A 185 -14.52 3.48 38.58
N GLU A 186 -14.27 4.79 38.53
CA GLU A 186 -14.53 5.67 39.67
C GLU A 186 -16.04 5.92 39.77
N ASP A 187 -16.53 5.64 40.97
CA ASP A 187 -17.90 5.73 41.44
C ASP A 187 -18.38 7.20 41.41
N ILE A 188 -19.27 7.55 40.47
CA ILE A 188 -19.95 8.85 40.47
C ILE A 188 -21.42 8.60 40.80
N GLN A 189 -21.79 9.11 41.97
CA GLN A 189 -23.10 8.98 42.59
C GLN A 189 -24.21 9.71 41.82
N ASP A 190 -25.33 9.01 41.74
CA ASP A 190 -26.66 9.42 41.31
C ASP A 190 -27.18 10.63 42.10
N THR A 191 -27.55 11.71 41.39
CA THR A 191 -28.61 12.62 41.85
C THR A 191 -29.53 13.03 40.70
N THR A 192 -30.79 12.65 40.88
CA THR A 192 -31.99 12.97 40.10
C THR A 192 -32.28 14.46 39.91
N GLN A 193 -32.80 14.87 38.74
CA GLN A 193 -34.20 15.34 38.52
C GLN A 193 -34.38 16.13 37.20
N GLY A 194 -35.44 15.82 36.46
CA GLY A 194 -36.10 16.74 35.53
C GLY A 194 -36.44 16.19 34.13
N ALA A 195 -37.68 15.75 33.93
CA ALA A 195 -38.35 15.61 32.62
C ALA A 195 -39.41 16.73 32.49
N PRO A 196 -40.19 16.88 31.39
CA PRO A 196 -40.06 16.44 29.99
C PRO A 196 -40.31 17.61 28.97
N VAL A 197 -40.24 17.37 27.65
CA VAL A 197 -41.32 17.65 26.65
C VAL A 197 -40.89 17.23 25.23
N ALA A 198 -41.77 16.49 24.55
CA ALA A 198 -41.76 16.23 23.09
C ALA A 198 -42.61 17.29 22.36
N PRO A 199 -42.55 17.38 21.01
CA PRO A 199 -43.56 16.64 20.24
C PRO A 199 -43.07 16.00 18.92
N GLU A 200 -43.96 15.15 18.41
CA GLU A 200 -43.93 14.22 17.27
C GLU A 200 -44.07 14.90 15.89
N GLY A 201 -43.74 14.18 14.78
CA GLY A 201 -44.16 14.60 13.43
C GLY A 201 -43.49 13.99 12.16
N VAL A 202 -43.48 12.65 12.02
CA VAL A 202 -43.64 11.78 10.81
C VAL A 202 -43.39 12.30 9.36
N THR A 203 -42.44 11.70 8.60
CA THR A 203 -42.62 10.85 7.37
C THR A 203 -41.32 10.64 6.57
N ALA A 204 -41.24 9.50 5.86
CA ALA A 204 -40.07 8.86 5.24
C ALA A 204 -39.82 9.21 3.76
N ALA A 205 -38.58 9.02 3.27
CA ALA A 205 -38.28 8.36 1.98
C ALA A 205 -36.76 8.16 1.77
N ALA A 206 -36.45 7.14 0.96
CA ALA A 206 -35.18 6.48 0.74
C ALA A 206 -34.09 7.26 -0.03
N GLY A 207 -32.85 6.80 0.13
CA GLY A 207 -32.00 6.50 -1.02
C GLY A 207 -30.69 7.28 -1.15
N GLY A 208 -29.57 6.59 -0.90
CA GLY A 208 -28.27 6.91 -1.50
C GLY A 208 -27.24 7.51 -0.55
N ASN A 209 -26.56 6.67 0.24
CA ASN A 209 -25.41 7.13 1.01
C ASN A 209 -24.19 7.26 0.07
N LEU A 210 -23.81 8.51 -0.20
CA LEU A 210 -22.59 8.91 -0.90
C LEU A 210 -21.35 8.41 -0.14
N ILE A 211 -20.54 7.55 -0.77
CA ILE A 211 -19.26 7.13 -0.21
C ILE A 211 -18.19 8.19 -0.54
N PRO A 212 -17.51 8.79 0.45
CA PRO A 212 -16.44 9.76 0.22
C PRO A 212 -15.25 9.14 -0.53
N ALA A 213 -14.66 9.93 -1.43
CA ALA A 213 -13.54 9.53 -2.27
C ALA A 213 -12.28 9.24 -1.42
N GLY A 214 -12.05 7.96 -1.13
CA GLY A 214 -10.87 7.48 -0.42
C GLY A 214 -10.82 5.96 -0.20
N HIS A 215 -11.97 5.27 -0.30
CA HIS A 215 -12.09 3.85 0.08
C HIS A 215 -12.08 2.85 -1.10
N ARG A 216 -11.89 3.28 -2.35
CA ARG A 216 -12.11 2.40 -3.53
C ARG A 216 -11.09 1.26 -3.67
N ASN A 217 -9.83 1.48 -3.29
CA ASN A 217 -8.78 0.47 -3.48
C ASN A 217 -8.82 -0.64 -2.41
N ALA A 218 -9.25 -0.32 -1.19
CA ALA A 218 -9.40 -1.30 -0.12
C ALA A 218 -10.59 -2.25 -0.34
N THR A 219 -11.68 -1.77 -0.94
CA THR A 219 -12.88 -2.57 -1.21
C THR A 219 -12.66 -3.60 -2.34
N LEU A 220 -11.89 -3.26 -3.37
CA LEU A 220 -11.54 -4.20 -4.45
C LEU A 220 -10.65 -5.36 -3.94
N ALA A 221 -9.74 -5.09 -3.01
CA ALA A 221 -8.92 -6.13 -2.39
C ALA A 221 -9.73 -7.09 -1.49
N ARG A 222 -10.83 -6.62 -0.87
CA ARG A 222 -11.72 -7.47 -0.07
C ARG A 222 -12.68 -8.33 -0.90
N LEU A 223 -13.20 -7.80 -2.01
CA LEU A 223 -14.14 -8.56 -2.86
C LEU A 223 -13.48 -9.75 -3.59
N GLY A 224 -12.21 -9.64 -3.97
CA GLY A 224 -11.46 -10.77 -4.55
C GLY A 224 -11.12 -11.89 -3.55
N GLY A 225 -11.04 -11.58 -2.26
CA GLY A 225 -10.74 -12.55 -1.19
C GLY A 225 -11.95 -13.36 -0.72
N ALA A 226 -13.15 -12.80 -0.79
CA ALA A 226 -14.37 -13.42 -0.28
C ALA A 226 -14.91 -14.56 -1.16
N MET A 227 -14.55 -14.61 -2.46
CA MET A 227 -14.98 -15.67 -3.37
C MET A 227 -14.15 -16.97 -3.26
N ARG A 228 -13.20 -17.05 -2.32
CA ARG A 228 -12.34 -18.24 -2.10
C ARG A 228 -12.67 -19.00 -0.81
N ARG A 229 -13.90 -18.87 -0.30
CA ARG A 229 -14.41 -19.63 0.85
C ARG A 229 -15.80 -20.25 0.63
N VAL A 230 -16.31 -20.22 -0.60
CA VAL A 230 -17.50 -20.97 -1.00
C VAL A 230 -17.16 -21.69 -2.30
N GLY A 231 -16.67 -22.92 -2.15
CA GLY A 231 -16.19 -23.81 -3.21
C GLY A 231 -15.55 -25.02 -2.57
#